data_AF-A0A6A5VTT1-F1
#
_entry.id   AF-A0A6A5VTT1-F1
#
_cell.length_a   1.000
_cell.length_b   1.000
_cell.length_c   1.000
_cell.angle_alpha   90.00
_cell.angle_beta   90.00
_cell.angle_gamma   90.00
#
_symmetry.space_group_name_H-M   'P 1'
#
loop_
_entity.id
_entity.type
_entity.pdbx_description
1 polymer ?
#
loop_
_entity_poly.entity_id
_entity_poly.type
_entity_poly.pdbx_seq_one_letter_code
_entity_poly.pdbx_strand_id
1 'polypeptide(L)'
;MNQLANFGWKSHERQYTLTDSTFIKSELPEEALPISHATGRKVYPPWSRERLQNEAATLKFIASMTTIPVPKFLALYEVNGLLQLKTERVTGISLEDMASENATKHVANYLESSVLPSFANGTILPSPRRSVLRLQHQYSKSRKSDCSLDH
;
A
#
# COMPACT_ATOMS: atom_id res chain seq x y z
N MET A 1 13.90 -4.93 -31.38
CA MET A 1 13.65 -4.35 -30.03
C MET A 1 12.37 -4.96 -29.51
N ASN A 2 12.46 -5.93 -28.59
CA ASN A 2 11.26 -6.57 -28.05
C ASN A 2 10.56 -5.59 -27.10
N GLN A 3 9.28 -5.31 -27.37
CA GLN A 3 8.41 -4.64 -26.41
C GLN A 3 8.34 -5.51 -25.15
N LEU A 4 8.86 -4.99 -24.04
CA LEU A 4 8.73 -5.62 -22.72
C LEU A 4 7.25 -5.60 -22.36
N ALA A 5 6.67 -6.79 -22.15
CA ALA A 5 5.25 -6.92 -21.87
C ALA A 5 4.96 -6.40 -20.45
N ASN A 6 4.29 -5.25 -20.36
CA ASN A 6 3.73 -4.79 -19.10
C ASN A 6 2.52 -5.65 -18.75
N PHE A 7 2.58 -6.39 -17.64
CA PHE A 7 1.44 -7.17 -17.17
C PHE A 7 0.59 -6.31 -16.24
N GLY A 8 -0.69 -6.17 -16.55
CA GLY A 8 -1.62 -5.36 -15.77
C GLY A 8 -2.86 -6.14 -15.37
N TRP A 9 -3.31 -5.95 -14.14
CA TRP A 9 -4.57 -6.51 -13.65
C TRP A 9 -5.25 -5.53 -12.70
N LYS A 10 -6.52 -5.80 -12.37
CA LYS A 10 -7.31 -4.93 -11.49
C LYS A 10 -8.01 -5.77 -10.42
N SER A 11 -8.16 -5.18 -9.24
CA SER A 11 -9.17 -5.61 -8.27
C SER A 11 -10.35 -4.63 -8.30
N HIS A 12 -11.33 -4.84 -7.42
CA HIS A 12 -12.41 -3.88 -7.16
C HIS A 12 -11.95 -2.52 -6.60
N GLU A 13 -10.68 -2.39 -6.19
CA GLU A 13 -10.17 -1.16 -5.55
C GLU A 13 -8.95 -0.54 -6.24
N ARG A 14 -8.16 -1.34 -6.97
CA ARG A 14 -6.85 -0.92 -7.48
C ARG A 14 -6.58 -1.46 -8.85
N GLN A 15 -5.79 -0.71 -9.60
CA GLN A 15 -5.10 -1.21 -10.79
C GLN A 15 -3.65 -1.50 -10.43
N TYR A 16 -3.14 -2.60 -10.95
CA TYR A 16 -1.78 -3.07 -10.75
C TYR A 16 -1.07 -3.12 -12.09
N THR A 17 0.21 -2.76 -12.10
CA THR A 17 1.07 -2.87 -13.27
C THR A 17 2.42 -3.40 -12.85
N LEU A 18 2.85 -4.48 -13.49
CA LEU A 18 4.11 -5.14 -13.28
C LEU A 18 4.95 -5.00 -14.55
N THR A 19 6.17 -4.51 -14.37
CA THR A 19 7.19 -4.45 -15.41
C THR A 19 8.36 -5.35 -15.00
N ASP A 20 9.44 -5.40 -15.77
CA ASP A 20 10.62 -6.20 -15.41
C ASP A 20 11.29 -5.75 -14.11
N SER A 21 11.19 -4.46 -13.79
CA SER A 21 11.91 -3.86 -12.65
C SER A 21 11.01 -3.19 -11.61
N THR A 22 9.73 -2.99 -11.91
CA THR A 22 8.86 -2.20 -11.04
C THR A 22 7.49 -2.82 -10.88
N PHE A 23 6.90 -2.54 -9.72
CA PHE A 23 5.51 -2.83 -9.42
C PHE A 23 4.80 -1.53 -9.08
N ILE A 24 3.64 -1.29 -9.69
CA ILE A 24 2.85 -0.07 -9.54
C ILE A 24 1.47 -0.44 -9.03
N LYS A 25 1.08 0.13 -7.90
CA LYS A 25 -0.30 0.15 -7.42
C LYS A 25 -0.91 1.52 -7.72
N SER A 26 -2.06 1.55 -8.37
CA SER A 26 -2.78 2.77 -8.73
C SER A 26 -4.19 2.76 -8.18
N GLU A 27 -4.72 3.93 -7.88
CA GLU A 27 -6.16 4.13 -7.77
C GLU A 27 -6.87 3.73 -9.08
N LEU A 28 -8.13 3.33 -8.97
CA LEU A 28 -8.97 3.07 -10.13
C LEU A 28 -9.55 4.39 -10.65
N PRO A 29 -9.60 4.59 -11.97
CA PRO A 29 -10.40 5.66 -12.51
C PRO A 29 -11.90 5.40 -12.30
N GLU A 30 -12.66 6.48 -12.32
CA GLU A 30 -14.10 6.55 -12.09
C GLU A 30 -14.90 5.56 -12.97
N GLU A 31 -14.50 5.35 -14.23
CA GLU A 31 -15.11 4.40 -15.16
C GLU A 31 -14.78 2.93 -14.90
N ALA A 32 -13.73 2.65 -14.13
CA ALA A 32 -13.32 1.29 -13.77
C ALA A 32 -13.84 0.83 -12.40
N LEU A 33 -14.57 1.69 -11.69
CA LEU A 33 -15.17 1.34 -10.40
C LEU A 33 -16.28 0.30 -10.59
N PRO A 34 -16.36 -0.73 -9.72
CA PRO A 34 -17.42 -1.72 -9.79
C PRO A 34 -18.78 -1.10 -9.45
N ILE A 35 -19.83 -1.66 -10.06
CA ILE A 35 -21.21 -1.27 -9.79
C ILE A 35 -21.80 -2.24 -8.75
N SER A 36 -22.42 -1.68 -7.72
CA SER A 36 -23.14 -2.44 -6.71
C SER A 36 -24.39 -3.09 -7.32
N HIS A 37 -24.48 -4.42 -7.25
CA HIS A 37 -25.69 -5.14 -7.69
C HIS A 37 -26.94 -4.75 -6.89
N ALA A 38 -26.78 -4.35 -5.63
CA ALA A 38 -27.90 -4.00 -4.75
C ALA A 38 -28.44 -2.59 -5.00
N THR A 39 -27.59 -1.63 -5.38
CA THR A 39 -27.96 -0.21 -5.48
C THR A 39 -27.85 0.39 -6.88
N GLY A 40 -27.19 -0.31 -7.82
CA GLY A 40 -26.87 0.20 -9.16
C GLY A 40 -25.84 1.34 -9.17
N ARG A 41 -25.25 1.70 -8.02
CA ARG A 41 -24.29 2.80 -7.89
C ARG A 41 -22.85 2.29 -7.92
N LYS A 42 -21.91 3.14 -8.33
CA LYS A 42 -20.47 2.86 -8.22
C LYS A 42 -20.05 2.70 -6.77
N VAL A 43 -19.18 1.74 -6.53
CA VAL A 43 -18.60 1.48 -5.21
C VAL A 43 -17.21 2.13 -5.15
N TYR A 44 -17.08 3.12 -4.29
CA TYR A 44 -15.82 3.84 -4.07
C TYR A 44 -15.01 3.15 -2.96
N PRO A 45 -13.73 2.84 -3.20
CA PRO A 45 -12.86 2.29 -2.15
C PRO A 45 -12.69 3.31 -1.02
N PRO A 46 -12.95 2.93 0.24
CA PRO A 46 -12.77 3.84 1.36
C PRO A 46 -11.29 4.20 1.52
N TRP A 47 -11.01 5.50 1.70
CA TRP A 47 -9.66 6.05 1.90
C TRP A 47 -8.66 5.59 0.85
N SER A 48 -9.09 5.55 -0.42
CA SER A 48 -8.28 5.03 -1.52
C SER A 48 -6.88 5.65 -1.56
N ARG A 49 -6.84 6.98 -1.60
CA ARG A 49 -5.61 7.77 -1.69
C ARG A 49 -4.77 7.63 -0.43
N GLU A 50 -5.39 7.77 0.74
CA GLU A 50 -4.71 7.73 2.04
C GLU A 50 -4.09 6.36 2.31
N ARG A 51 -4.72 5.26 1.88
CA ARG A 51 -4.14 3.91 2.01
C ARG A 51 -2.86 3.76 1.18
N LEU A 52 -2.78 4.35 -0.02
CA LEU A 52 -1.55 4.34 -0.81
C LEU A 52 -0.46 5.23 -0.20
N GLN A 53 -0.82 6.38 0.36
CA GLN A 53 0.10 7.26 1.08
C GLN A 53 0.66 6.57 2.34
N ASN A 54 -0.20 5.89 3.09
CA ASN A 54 0.18 5.12 4.27
C ASN A 54 1.10 3.95 3.90
N GLU A 55 0.81 3.24 2.82
CA GLU A 55 1.70 2.19 2.31
C GLU A 55 3.08 2.74 1.95
N ALA A 56 3.14 3.87 1.22
CA ALA A 56 4.40 4.53 0.89
C ALA A 56 5.21 4.95 2.12
N ALA A 57 4.54 5.54 3.12
CA ALA A 57 5.16 5.94 4.38
C ALA A 57 5.66 4.73 5.17
N THR A 58 4.89 3.63 5.17
CA THR A 58 5.22 2.39 5.88
C THR A 58 6.45 1.71 5.26
N LEU A 59 6.51 1.60 3.93
CA LEU A 59 7.67 1.05 3.23
C LEU A 59 8.95 1.84 3.56
N LYS A 60 8.88 3.17 3.52
CA LYS A 60 10.01 4.03 3.91
C LYS A 60 10.43 3.83 5.36
N PHE A 61 9.45 3.77 6.27
CA PHE A 61 9.70 3.62 7.70
C PHE A 61 10.36 2.28 8.02
N ILE A 62 9.84 1.16 7.50
CA ILE A 62 10.43 -0.16 7.74
C ILE A 62 11.85 -0.19 7.19
N ALA A 63 12.05 0.25 5.95
CA ALA A 63 13.38 0.27 5.32
C ALA A 63 14.41 1.15 6.06
N SER A 64 13.97 2.21 6.74
CA SER A 64 14.87 3.08 7.51
C SER A 64 15.14 2.60 8.94
N MET A 65 14.23 1.80 9.51
CA MET A 65 14.27 1.42 10.92
C MET A 65 14.66 -0.02 11.17
N THR A 66 14.61 -0.88 10.15
CA THR A 66 14.91 -2.31 10.28
C THR A 66 15.72 -2.81 9.09
N THR A 67 16.27 -4.01 9.23
CA THR A 67 16.92 -4.76 8.14
C THR A 67 15.96 -5.69 7.42
N ILE A 68 14.65 -5.61 7.72
CA ILE A 68 13.63 -6.47 7.09
C ILE A 68 13.49 -6.02 5.63
N PRO A 69 13.66 -6.93 4.65
CA PRO A 69 13.50 -6.59 3.25
C PRO A 69 12.05 -6.27 2.96
N VAL A 70 11.83 -5.06 2.49
CA VAL A 70 10.56 -4.61 1.91
C VAL A 70 10.84 -4.10 0.50
N PRO A 71 9.84 -4.12 -0.41
CA PRO A 71 10.02 -3.54 -1.73
C PRO A 71 10.54 -2.10 -1.63
N LYS A 72 11.60 -1.78 -2.36
CA LYS A 72 12.16 -0.43 -2.36
C LYS A 72 11.13 0.55 -2.86
N PHE A 73 10.80 1.54 -2.04
CA PHE A 73 9.99 2.69 -2.48
C PHE A 73 10.73 3.45 -3.58
N LEU A 74 10.11 3.64 -4.74
CA LEU A 74 10.68 4.42 -5.83
C LEU A 74 10.00 5.78 -5.97
N ALA A 75 8.66 5.81 -6.02
CA ALA A 75 7.92 7.05 -6.15
C ALA A 75 6.47 6.92 -5.68
N LEU A 76 5.89 8.07 -5.31
CA LEU A 76 4.46 8.27 -5.13
C LEU A 76 4.10 9.52 -5.95
N TYR A 77 3.28 9.36 -6.97
CA TYR A 77 3.00 10.42 -7.95
C TYR A 77 1.59 10.29 -8.51
N GLU A 78 1.09 11.35 -9.14
CA GLU A 78 -0.23 11.33 -9.77
C GLU A 78 -0.12 11.25 -11.29
N VAL A 79 -1.03 10.50 -11.90
CA VAL A 79 -1.23 10.46 -13.36
C VAL A 79 -2.72 10.58 -13.61
N ASN A 80 -3.14 11.61 -14.36
CA ASN A 80 -4.54 11.90 -14.64
C ASN A 80 -5.41 11.99 -13.37
N GLY A 81 -4.87 12.59 -12.30
CA GLY A 81 -5.57 12.75 -11.01
C GLY A 81 -5.65 11.49 -10.13
N LEU A 82 -5.06 10.38 -10.57
CA LEU A 82 -5.01 9.11 -9.83
C LEU A 82 -3.64 8.94 -9.17
N LEU A 83 -3.64 8.65 -7.86
CA LEU A 83 -2.40 8.39 -7.13
C LEU A 83 -1.82 7.01 -7.48
N GLN A 84 -0.51 6.97 -7.75
CA GLN A 84 0.25 5.76 -8.04
C GLN A 84 1.43 5.61 -7.08
N LEU A 85 1.51 4.45 -6.44
CA LEU A 85 2.67 4.00 -5.68
C LEU A 85 3.51 3.07 -6.55
N LYS A 86 4.75 3.46 -6.80
CA LYS A 86 5.73 2.67 -7.55
C LYS A 86 6.83 2.15 -6.63
N THR A 87 7.06 0.85 -6.68
CA THR A 87 8.12 0.16 -5.96
C THR A 87 9.00 -0.63 -6.92
N GLU A 88 10.15 -1.07 -6.43
CA GLU A 88 10.91 -2.15 -7.04
C GLU A 88 10.03 -3.41 -7.17
N ARG A 89 10.21 -4.15 -8.25
CA ARG A 89 9.65 -5.49 -8.40
C ARG A 89 10.48 -6.46 -7.57
N VAL A 90 9.83 -7.11 -6.60
CA VAL A 90 10.43 -8.23 -5.87
C VAL A 90 10.33 -9.50 -6.73
N THR A 91 11.46 -10.16 -6.94
CA THR A 91 11.53 -11.46 -7.60
C THR A 91 11.45 -12.59 -6.59
N GLY A 92 10.64 -13.60 -6.86
CA GLY A 92 10.51 -14.77 -5.99
C GLY A 92 9.31 -15.62 -6.39
N ILE A 93 9.03 -16.64 -5.59
CA ILE A 93 7.82 -17.45 -5.65
C ILE A 93 6.91 -17.09 -4.47
N SER A 94 5.59 -17.15 -4.68
CA SER A 94 4.66 -16.97 -3.58
C SER A 94 4.81 -18.14 -2.59
N LEU A 95 4.55 -17.89 -1.30
CA LEU A 95 4.53 -18.95 -0.30
C LEU A 95 3.43 -19.98 -0.59
N GLU A 96 2.37 -19.60 -1.32
CA GLU A 96 1.30 -20.50 -1.75
C GLU A 96 1.74 -21.48 -2.85
N ASP A 97 2.72 -21.09 -3.66
CA ASP A 97 3.31 -21.92 -4.72
C ASP A 97 4.39 -22.87 -4.15
N MET A 98 4.80 -22.67 -2.91
CA MET A 98 5.70 -23.58 -2.19
C MET A 98 4.90 -24.71 -1.54
N ALA A 99 5.46 -25.93 -1.54
CA ALA A 99 4.92 -27.03 -0.74
C ALA A 99 4.81 -26.60 0.74
N SER A 100 3.67 -26.86 1.37
CA SER A 100 3.29 -26.28 2.68
C SER A 100 4.31 -26.50 3.80
N GLU A 101 4.91 -27.69 3.87
CA GLU A 101 5.95 -28.00 4.85
C GLU A 101 7.23 -27.19 4.62
N ASN A 102 7.61 -26.97 3.36
CA ASN A 102 8.79 -26.19 3.01
C ASN A 102 8.57 -24.69 3.24
N ALA A 103 7.37 -24.18 2.93
CA ALA A 103 6.99 -22.80 3.20
C ALA A 103 7.08 -22.49 4.70
N THR A 104 6.52 -23.35 5.55
CA THR A 104 6.51 -23.16 7.01
C THR A 104 7.92 -23.14 7.58
N LYS A 105 8.76 -24.12 7.20
CA LYS A 105 10.17 -24.18 7.64
C LYS A 105 10.96 -22.97 7.17
N HIS A 106 10.73 -22.53 5.92
CA HIS A 106 11.43 -21.37 5.37
C HIS A 106 11.06 -20.08 6.11
N VAL A 107 9.77 -19.84 6.34
CA VAL A 107 9.28 -18.68 7.09
C VAL A 107 9.80 -18.68 8.52
N ALA A 108 9.74 -19.82 9.23
CA ALA A 108 10.24 -19.92 10.59
C ALA A 108 11.73 -19.58 10.69
N ASN A 109 12.55 -20.18 9.83
CA ASN A 109 13.99 -19.89 9.77
C ASN A 109 14.26 -18.42 9.43
N TYR A 110 13.47 -17.84 8.53
CA TYR A 110 13.60 -16.44 8.14
C TYR A 110 13.25 -15.47 9.27
N LEU A 111 12.18 -15.77 10.02
CA LEU A 111 11.78 -14.99 11.18
C LEU A 111 12.89 -14.94 12.23
N GLU A 112 13.44 -16.10 12.60
CA GLU A 112 14.48 -16.21 13.63
C GLU A 112 15.81 -15.57 13.21
N SER A 113 16.24 -15.79 11.97
CA SER A 113 17.56 -15.34 11.52
C SER A 113 17.61 -13.87 11.08
N SER A 114 16.49 -13.32 10.57
CA SER A 114 16.51 -12.03 9.87
C SER A 114 15.53 -11.01 10.48
N VAL A 115 14.32 -11.43 10.84
CA VAL A 115 13.25 -10.50 11.26
C VAL A 115 13.37 -10.15 12.74
N LEU A 116 13.38 -11.14 13.63
CA LEU A 116 13.40 -10.91 15.08
C LEU A 116 14.65 -10.14 15.57
N PRO A 117 15.88 -10.42 15.06
CA PRO A 117 17.07 -9.66 15.46
C PRO A 117 16.98 -8.18 15.11
N SER A 118 16.25 -7.82 14.05
CA SER A 118 16.06 -6.42 13.64
C SER A 118 15.28 -5.59 14.66
N PHE A 119 14.53 -6.25 15.56
CA PHE A 119 13.78 -5.60 16.63
C PHE A 119 14.53 -5.57 17.97
N ALA A 120 15.49 -6.48 18.19
CA ALA A 120 16.20 -6.61 19.47
C ALA A 120 17.22 -5.48 19.73
N ASN A 121 17.75 -4.86 18.67
CA ASN A 121 18.73 -3.77 18.77
C ASN A 121 18.10 -2.36 18.82
N GLY A 122 16.76 -2.26 18.80
CA GLY A 122 16.03 -1.00 18.75
C GLY A 122 15.64 -0.51 20.15
N THR A 123 16.28 0.58 20.57
CA THR A 123 15.87 1.45 21.68
C THR A 123 14.36 1.71 21.63
N ILE A 124 13.69 1.68 22.80
CA ILE A 124 12.27 2.02 22.97
C ILE A 124 11.92 3.24 22.09
N LEU A 125 11.17 3.01 21.01
CA LEU A 125 10.74 4.09 20.12
C LEU A 125 9.82 5.05 20.89
N PRO A 126 9.99 6.38 20.78
CA PRO A 126 8.98 7.31 21.23
C PRO A 126 7.70 7.05 20.44
N SER A 127 6.62 6.71 21.15
CA SER A 127 5.33 6.40 20.55
C SER A 127 4.88 7.55 19.63
N PRO A 128 4.36 7.27 18.41
CA PRO A 128 3.80 8.31 17.54
C PRO A 128 2.41 8.72 18.04
N ARG A 129 2.32 9.27 19.26
CA ARG A 129 1.05 9.68 19.89
C ARG A 129 0.61 11.11 19.55
N ARG A 130 1.21 11.80 18.57
CA ARG A 130 0.87 13.20 18.27
C ARG A 130 0.43 13.55 16.85
N SER A 131 0.76 12.76 15.83
CA SER A 131 0.41 13.09 14.43
C SER A 131 -0.95 12.56 14.00
N VAL A 132 -1.35 11.35 14.44
CA VAL A 132 -2.64 10.73 14.05
C VAL A 132 -3.84 11.52 14.59
N LEU A 133 -3.72 12.07 15.80
CA LEU A 133 -4.74 12.95 16.38
C LEU A 133 -4.90 14.27 15.61
N ARG A 134 -3.85 14.77 14.96
CA ARG A 134 -3.90 16.05 14.24
C ARG A 134 -4.70 15.94 12.93
N LEU A 135 -4.58 14.81 12.23
CA LEU A 135 -5.33 14.55 11.00
C LEU A 135 -6.83 14.32 11.28
N GLN A 136 -7.16 13.56 12.32
CA GLN A 136 -8.56 13.36 12.76
C GLN A 136 -9.22 14.70 13.17
N HIS A 137 -8.46 15.58 13.82
CA HIS A 137 -8.97 16.89 14.26
C HIS A 137 -9.10 17.93 13.14
N GLN A 138 -8.27 17.85 12.09
CA GLN A 138 -8.43 18.66 10.88
C GLN A 138 -9.62 18.16 10.05
N TYR A 139 -9.81 16.84 9.95
CA TYR A 139 -10.93 16.25 9.21
C TYR A 139 -12.30 16.54 9.86
N SER A 140 -12.40 16.56 11.19
CA SER A 140 -13.65 16.90 11.89
C SER A 140 -14.03 18.38 11.78
N LYS A 141 -13.05 19.29 11.67
CA LYS A 141 -13.31 20.71 11.44
C LYS A 141 -13.81 20.99 10.02
N SER A 142 -13.31 20.27 9.01
CA SER A 142 -13.77 20.43 7.62
C SER A 142 -15.23 19.98 7.41
N ARG A 143 -15.71 18.98 8.15
CA ARG A 143 -17.14 18.58 8.08
C ARG A 143 -18.10 19.58 8.72
N LYS A 144 -17.64 20.42 9.66
CA LYS A 144 -18.51 21.39 10.36
C LYS A 144 -18.69 22.70 9.58
N SER A 145 -17.81 23.02 8.64
CA SER A 145 -17.94 24.21 7.79
C SER A 145 -18.90 24.01 6.61
N ASP A 146 -19.14 22.75 6.21
CA ASP A 146 -19.88 22.45 4.97
C ASP A 146 -21.39 22.18 5.21
N CYS A 147 -21.87 22.33 6.46
CA CYS A 147 -23.28 22.14 6.82
C CYS A 147 -23.99 23.42 7.30
N SER A 148 -23.49 24.62 6.97
CA SER A 148 -24.16 25.89 7.34
C SER A 148 -24.48 26.78 6.15
N LEU A 149 -25.23 26.26 5.18
CA LEU A 149 -26.04 26.97 4.17
C LEU A 149 -27.15 25.93 3.85
N ASP A 150 -28.42 26.08 4.20
CA ASP A 150 -29.32 27.20 3.95
C ASP A 150 -30.42 27.27 5.04
N HIS A 151 -30.86 28.49 5.39
CA HIS A 151 -32.15 28.76 6.04
C HIS A 151 -33.18 29.05 4.96
#